data_AF-A0A9Q9BJE6-F1
#
_entry.id   AF-A0A9Q9BJE6-F1
#
_cell.length_a   1.000
_cell.length_b   1.000
_cell.length_c   1.000
_cell.angle_alpha   90.00
_cell.angle_beta   90.00
_cell.angle_gamma   90.00
#
_symmetry.space_group_name_H-M   'P 1'
#
loop_
_entity.id
_entity.type
_entity.pdbx_description
1 polymer ?
#
loop_
_entity_poly.entity_id
_entity_poly.type
_entity_poly.pdbx_seq_one_letter_code
_entity_poly.pdbx_strand_id
1 'polypeptide(L)'
;MSDFSDSIAFSDLTLTSKLILLLGWLIKSAILFCIFFALVVLKQKMIVNGNSLSDIALGIAFVVVAYSIIFLIFYIITEHIIKNMIVGMIISIIGAVLAIIFPPLGIIIAIIGIISMISKIISVIKMIPMLLLGILFAALLFADILIIKFNLYDLFDFMYGTIKISIFGLNFSFSKIMLGYISLSALTSLILAFKYSLKNAMMRQVVIFMAIPITALIVWLAHTLISNAFYQPSEVQQVDMHKGEIFIKSYPRSNGTIVSGYWRHLPHK
;
A
#
# COMPACT_ATOMS: atom_id res chain seq x y z
N MET A 1 13.27 4.73 33.03
CA MET A 1 14.08 5.62 33.90
C MET A 1 15.45 5.70 33.26
N SER A 2 15.94 6.82 32.75
CA SER A 2 15.65 8.23 33.08
C SER A 2 15.19 9.03 31.87
N ASP A 3 14.14 9.82 32.10
CA ASP A 3 13.86 11.05 31.39
C ASP A 3 15.12 11.94 31.41
N PHE A 4 15.66 12.21 30.24
CA PHE A 4 16.53 13.36 29.97
C PHE A 4 16.04 13.97 28.65
N SER A 5 14.77 14.38 28.66
CA SER A 5 14.23 15.34 27.72
C SER A 5 13.92 16.65 28.43
N ASP A 6 14.78 17.05 29.39
CA ASP A 6 14.96 18.45 29.68
C ASP A 6 15.61 19.08 28.45
N SER A 7 14.72 19.66 27.68
CA SER A 7 14.88 20.46 26.49
C SER A 7 15.90 21.57 26.69
N ILE A 8 17.06 21.43 26.05
CA ILE A 8 17.74 22.62 25.52
C ILE A 8 16.85 23.08 24.36
N ALA A 9 16.25 24.26 24.48
CA ALA A 9 15.43 24.81 23.40
C ALA A 9 16.28 24.91 22.13
N PHE A 10 15.67 24.70 20.95
CA PHE A 10 16.40 24.79 19.68
C PHE A 10 17.11 26.14 19.56
N SER A 11 16.60 27.22 20.17
CA SER A 11 17.25 28.53 20.27
C SER A 11 18.63 28.48 20.94
N ASP A 12 18.82 27.61 21.92
CA ASP A 12 19.94 27.63 22.87
C ASP A 12 21.09 26.70 22.43
N LEU A 13 20.90 25.94 21.35
CA LEU A 13 21.94 25.13 20.73
C LEU A 13 22.95 26.00 19.95
N THR A 14 24.23 25.61 20.03
CA THR A 14 25.29 26.18 19.19
C THR A 14 24.97 26.00 17.70
N LEU A 15 25.42 26.93 16.85
CA LEU A 15 25.16 26.91 15.40
C LEU A 15 25.58 25.58 14.75
N THR A 16 26.70 25.01 15.20
CA THR A 16 27.21 23.70 14.77
C THR A 16 26.26 22.56 15.15
N SER A 17 25.76 22.52 16.38
CA SER A 17 24.82 21.50 16.82
C SER A 17 23.46 21.61 16.10
N LYS A 18 23.00 22.84 15.84
CA LYS A 18 21.81 23.09 15.00
C LYS A 18 22.00 22.54 13.59
N LEU A 19 23.14 22.82 12.95
CA LEU A 19 23.46 22.33 11.60
C LEU A 19 23.53 20.80 11.54
N ILE A 20 24.15 20.15 12.53
CA ILE A 20 24.23 18.67 12.60
C ILE A 20 22.82 18.07 12.75
N LEU A 21 21.97 18.66 13.59
CA LEU A 21 20.57 18.24 13.76
C LEU A 21 19.76 18.40 12.47
N LEU A 22 19.90 19.55 11.80
CA LEU A 22 19.24 19.86 10.53
C LEU A 22 19.69 18.91 9.41
N LEU A 23 21.00 18.65 9.32
CA LEU A 23 21.57 17.72 8.35
C LEU A 23 21.09 16.29 8.61
N GLY A 24 21.09 15.84 9.87
CA GLY A 24 20.56 14.54 10.26
C GLY A 24 19.07 14.39 9.97
N TRP A 25 18.29 15.46 10.15
CA TRP A 25 16.87 15.49 9.78
C TRP A 25 16.67 15.44 8.26
N LEU A 26 17.43 16.21 7.49
CA LEU A 26 17.38 16.19 6.02
C LEU A 26 17.73 14.82 5.45
N ILE A 27 18.78 14.16 5.97
CA ILE A 27 19.18 12.82 5.55
C ILE A 27 18.04 11.82 5.82
N LYS A 28 17.43 11.86 7.01
CA LYS A 28 16.28 10.98 7.34
C LYS A 28 15.10 11.23 6.40
N SER A 29 14.76 12.50 6.15
CA SER A 29 13.68 12.88 5.25
C SER A 29 13.94 12.39 3.82
N ALA A 30 15.18 12.55 3.34
CA ALA A 30 15.59 12.09 2.01
C ALA A 30 15.45 10.57 1.87
N ILE A 31 15.92 9.79 2.86
CA ILE A 31 15.78 8.33 2.87
C ILE A 31 14.31 7.91 2.78
N LEU A 32 13.44 8.52 3.59
CA LEU A 32 12.00 8.22 3.58
C LEU A 32 11.38 8.61 2.22
N PHE A 33 11.74 9.76 1.67
CA PHE A 33 11.22 10.26 0.40
C PHE A 33 11.68 9.43 -0.81
N CYS A 34 12.90 8.89 -0.79
CA CYS A 34 13.42 8.07 -1.89
C CYS A 34 12.50 6.89 -2.25
N ILE A 35 11.85 6.29 -1.26
CA ILE A 35 10.94 5.16 -1.51
C ILE A 35 9.65 5.63 -2.21
N PHE A 36 9.06 6.75 -1.79
CA PHE A 36 7.92 7.35 -2.49
C PHE A 36 8.27 7.71 -3.94
N PHE A 37 9.45 8.29 -4.13
CA PHE A 37 9.93 8.66 -5.47
C PHE A 37 10.18 7.44 -6.37
N ALA A 38 10.74 6.35 -5.81
CA ALA A 38 10.94 5.11 -6.55
C ALA A 38 9.63 4.51 -7.09
N LEU A 39 8.53 4.61 -6.33
CA LEU A 39 7.20 4.17 -6.79
C LEU A 39 6.70 4.97 -8.00
N VAL A 40 6.94 6.29 -8.00
CA VAL A 40 6.57 7.18 -9.13
C VAL A 40 7.35 6.81 -10.39
N VAL A 41 8.68 6.63 -10.25
CA VAL A 41 9.55 6.25 -11.38
C VAL A 41 9.14 4.89 -11.96
N LEU A 42 8.87 3.92 -11.10
CA LEU A 42 8.42 2.58 -11.53
C LEU A 42 7.11 2.66 -12.30
N LYS A 43 6.10 3.35 -11.74
CA LYS A 43 4.80 3.54 -12.39
C LYS A 43 4.97 4.16 -13.78
N GLN A 44 5.77 5.23 -13.87
CA GLN A 44 5.98 5.94 -15.13
C GLN A 44 6.69 5.07 -16.17
N LYS A 45 7.69 4.28 -15.77
CA LYS A 45 8.36 3.32 -16.66
C LYS A 45 7.39 2.24 -17.18
N MET A 46 6.53 1.72 -16.31
CA MET A 46 5.57 0.68 -16.71
C MET A 46 4.49 1.22 -17.66
N ILE A 47 4.05 2.47 -17.48
CA ILE A 47 3.13 3.14 -18.43
C ILE A 47 3.77 3.30 -19.81
N VAL A 48 5.03 3.74 -19.87
CA VAL A 48 5.76 3.91 -21.14
C VAL A 48 5.92 2.58 -21.89
N ASN A 49 6.08 1.48 -21.16
CA ASN A 49 6.18 0.13 -21.75
C ASN A 49 4.84 -0.45 -22.22
N GLY A 50 3.72 0.27 -22.07
CA GLY A 50 2.39 -0.19 -22.49
C GLY A 50 1.80 -1.30 -21.61
N ASN A 51 2.32 -1.48 -20.38
CA ASN A 51 1.83 -2.51 -19.47
C ASN A 51 0.37 -2.25 -19.06
N SER A 52 -0.37 -3.33 -18.80
CA SER A 52 -1.76 -3.21 -18.34
C SER A 52 -1.81 -2.65 -16.91
N LEU A 53 -2.99 -2.13 -16.51
CA LEU A 53 -3.25 -1.64 -15.16
C LEU A 53 -2.93 -2.70 -14.08
N SER A 54 -3.24 -3.97 -14.38
CA SER A 54 -2.93 -5.10 -13.51
C SER A 54 -1.43 -5.25 -13.29
N ASP A 55 -0.64 -5.12 -14.34
CA ASP A 55 0.83 -5.26 -14.28
C ASP A 55 1.47 -4.11 -13.49
N ILE A 56 0.94 -2.89 -13.66
CA ILE A 56 1.38 -1.70 -12.91
C ILE A 56 1.08 -1.88 -11.42
N ALA A 57 -0.13 -2.31 -11.08
CA ALA A 57 -0.54 -2.55 -9.71
C ALA A 57 0.28 -3.67 -9.04
N LEU A 58 0.52 -4.78 -9.75
CA LEU A 58 1.36 -5.88 -9.29
C LEU A 58 2.82 -5.45 -9.08
N GLY A 59 3.38 -4.67 -10.02
CA GLY A 59 4.73 -4.13 -9.90
C GLY A 59 4.92 -3.25 -8.68
N ILE A 60 3.95 -2.36 -8.41
CA ILE A 60 3.94 -1.50 -7.23
C ILE A 60 3.78 -2.32 -5.95
N ALA A 61 2.87 -3.30 -5.93
CA ALA A 61 2.67 -4.19 -4.79
C ALA A 61 3.95 -4.98 -4.46
N PHE A 62 4.66 -5.47 -5.48
CA PHE A 62 5.92 -6.18 -5.30
C PHE A 62 6.99 -5.31 -4.62
N VAL A 63 7.15 -4.05 -5.05
CA VAL A 63 8.11 -3.12 -4.43
C VAL A 63 7.75 -2.82 -2.97
N VAL A 64 6.46 -2.63 -2.67
CA VAL A 64 5.99 -2.42 -1.29
C VAL A 64 6.29 -3.63 -0.40
N VAL A 65 6.03 -4.85 -0.91
CA VAL A 65 6.32 -6.09 -0.18
C VAL A 65 7.82 -6.28 0.03
N ALA A 66 8.64 -6.07 -1.00
CA ALA A 66 10.09 -6.17 -0.90
C ALA A 66 10.65 -5.18 0.14
N TYR A 67 10.21 -3.92 0.11
CA TYR A 67 10.60 -2.93 1.11
C TYR A 67 10.17 -3.33 2.53
N SER A 68 8.96 -3.88 2.69
CA SER A 68 8.46 -4.34 3.99
C SER A 68 9.30 -5.51 4.55
N ILE A 69 9.75 -6.43 3.69
CA ILE A 69 10.64 -7.53 4.08
C ILE A 69 12.00 -7.00 4.51
N ILE A 70 12.59 -6.07 3.76
CA ILE A 70 13.88 -5.45 4.10
C ILE A 70 13.79 -4.74 5.45
N PHE A 71 12.71 -3.99 5.68
CA PHE A 71 12.45 -3.35 6.97
C PHE A 71 12.30 -4.37 8.10
N LEU A 72 11.56 -5.47 7.88
CA LEU A 72 11.38 -6.52 8.87
C LEU A 72 12.73 -7.14 9.29
N ILE A 73 13.61 -7.43 8.32
CA ILE A 73 14.95 -7.96 8.58
C ILE A 73 15.76 -6.97 9.40
N PHE A 74 15.80 -5.69 8.98
CA PHE A 74 16.47 -4.62 9.72
C PHE A 74 15.94 -4.50 11.16
N TYR A 75 14.63 -4.58 11.34
CA TYR A 75 13.97 -4.50 12.63
C TYR A 75 14.33 -5.68 13.55
N ILE A 76 14.30 -6.90 13.03
CA ILE A 76 14.67 -8.13 13.77
C ILE A 76 16.11 -8.05 14.28
N ILE A 77 17.04 -7.60 13.43
CA ILE A 77 18.46 -7.44 13.77
C ILE A 77 18.65 -6.36 14.85
N THR A 78 18.05 -5.17 14.63
CA THR A 78 18.29 -3.99 15.46
C THR A 78 17.61 -4.08 16.84
N GLU A 79 16.48 -4.77 16.95
CA GLU A 79 15.78 -4.91 18.25
C GLU A 79 16.19 -6.11 19.07
N HIS A 80 17.10 -6.96 18.57
CA HIS A 80 17.40 -8.24 19.21
C HIS A 80 16.11 -9.01 19.57
N ILE A 81 15.11 -8.97 18.70
CA ILE A 81 13.76 -9.51 18.99
C ILE A 81 13.86 -10.96 19.41
N ILE A 82 14.74 -11.72 18.76
CA ILE A 82 15.00 -13.13 19.10
C ILE A 82 15.43 -13.26 20.57
N LYS A 83 16.33 -12.39 21.04
CA LYS A 83 16.76 -12.37 22.45
C LYS A 83 15.60 -12.03 23.38
N ASN A 84 14.83 -10.99 23.05
CA ASN A 84 13.69 -10.57 23.87
C ASN A 84 12.57 -11.63 23.90
N MET A 85 12.37 -12.35 22.80
CA MET A 85 11.38 -13.42 22.69
C MET A 85 11.77 -14.62 23.56
N ILE A 86 13.05 -15.02 23.53
CA ILE A 86 13.59 -16.08 24.40
C ILE A 86 13.46 -15.69 25.88
N VAL A 87 13.85 -14.46 26.23
CA VAL A 87 13.73 -13.94 27.61
C VAL A 87 12.27 -13.89 28.05
N GLY A 88 11.36 -13.43 27.19
CA GLY A 88 9.92 -13.42 27.46
C GLY A 88 9.35 -14.81 27.68
N MET A 89 9.82 -15.81 26.92
CA MET A 89 9.42 -17.21 27.07
C MET A 89 9.88 -17.79 28.41
N ILE A 90 11.12 -17.50 28.83
CA ILE A 90 11.66 -17.90 30.14
C ILE A 90 10.85 -17.25 31.27
N ILE A 91 10.57 -15.94 31.18
CA ILE A 91 9.76 -15.22 32.17
C ILE A 91 8.34 -15.80 32.26
N SER A 92 7.75 -16.19 31.13
CA SER A 92 6.42 -16.83 31.10
C SER A 92 6.40 -18.17 31.83
N ILE A 93 7.44 -19.00 31.67
CA ILE A 93 7.55 -20.30 32.35
C ILE A 93 7.74 -20.09 33.85
N ILE A 94 8.63 -19.19 34.25
CA ILE A 94 8.87 -18.85 35.67
C ILE A 94 7.60 -18.28 36.30
N GLY A 95 6.90 -17.38 35.60
CA GLY A 95 5.63 -16.80 36.06
C GLY A 95 4.53 -17.85 36.25
N ALA A 96 4.44 -18.84 35.37
CA ALA A 96 3.49 -19.94 35.50
C ALA A 96 3.78 -20.83 36.71
N VAL A 97 5.06 -21.19 36.92
CA VAL A 97 5.48 -21.98 38.09
C VAL A 97 5.23 -21.21 39.39
N LEU A 98 5.52 -19.92 39.43
CA LEU A 98 5.25 -19.05 40.60
C LEU A 98 3.75 -18.93 40.89
N ALA A 99 2.89 -18.90 39.86
CA ALA A 99 1.44 -18.84 40.04
C ALA A 99 0.84 -20.11 40.64
N ILE A 100 1.45 -21.28 40.39
CA ILE A 100 1.05 -22.57 40.99
C ILE A 100 1.41 -22.60 42.48
N ILE A 101 2.60 -22.10 42.83
CA ILE A 101 3.10 -22.11 44.22
C ILE A 101 2.46 -20.99 45.05
N PHE A 102 2.18 -19.83 44.44
CA PHE A 102 1.62 -18.66 45.12
C PHE A 102 0.52 -18.00 44.27
N PRO A 103 -0.74 -18.47 44.38
CA PRO A 103 -1.87 -18.01 43.58
C PRO A 103 -2.08 -16.47 43.53
N PRO A 104 -1.85 -15.70 44.61
CA PRO A 104 -1.98 -14.24 44.58
C PRO A 104 -1.03 -13.56 43.57
N LEU A 105 0.19 -14.09 43.39
CA LEU A 105 1.15 -13.56 42.41
C LEU A 105 0.68 -13.82 40.97
N GLY A 106 0.04 -14.96 40.72
CA GLY A 106 -0.57 -15.27 39.42
C GLY A 106 -1.65 -14.27 39.02
N ILE A 107 -2.48 -13.83 39.97
CA ILE A 107 -3.52 -12.82 39.74
C ILE A 107 -2.90 -11.47 39.37
N ILE A 108 -1.83 -11.05 40.06
CA ILE A 108 -1.11 -9.80 39.75
C ILE A 108 -0.51 -9.84 38.34
N ILE A 109 0.12 -10.95 37.96
CA ILE A 109 0.69 -11.13 36.60
C ILE A 109 -0.41 -11.08 35.53
N ALA A 110 -1.57 -11.69 35.79
CA ALA A 110 -2.70 -11.66 34.87
C ALA A 110 -3.24 -10.23 34.66
N ILE A 111 -3.37 -9.44 35.73
CA ILE A 111 -3.80 -8.04 35.65
C ILE A 111 -2.82 -7.21 34.81
N ILE A 112 -1.51 -7.37 35.04
CA ILE A 112 -0.47 -6.70 34.24
C ILE A 112 -0.56 -7.11 32.77
N GLY A 113 -0.83 -8.39 32.49
CA GLY A 113 -1.04 -8.91 31.15
C GLY A 113 -2.23 -8.25 30.44
N ILE A 114 -3.37 -8.12 31.13
CA ILE A 114 -4.57 -7.47 30.61
C ILE A 114 -4.31 -5.98 30.32
N ILE A 115 -3.66 -5.26 31.24
CA ILE A 115 -3.28 -3.85 31.03
C ILE A 115 -2.35 -3.71 29.82
N SER A 116 -1.37 -4.61 29.67
CA SER A 116 -0.47 -4.63 28.52
C SER A 116 -1.21 -4.87 27.20
N MET A 117 -2.19 -5.79 27.18
CA MET A 117 -3.04 -6.02 26.01
C MET A 117 -3.85 -4.78 25.63
N ILE A 118 -4.47 -4.12 26.62
CA ILE A 118 -5.25 -2.88 26.38
C ILE A 118 -4.36 -1.78 25.78
N SER A 119 -3.16 -1.59 26.32
CA SER A 119 -2.18 -0.64 25.78
C SER A 119 -1.79 -0.93 24.32
N LYS A 120 -1.59 -2.22 23.98
CA LYS A 120 -1.31 -2.65 22.61
C LYS A 120 -2.49 -2.37 21.67
N ILE A 121 -3.72 -2.64 22.10
CA ILE A 121 -4.94 -2.36 21.30
C ILE A 121 -5.04 -0.86 21.01
N ILE A 122 -4.84 0.00 22.01
CA ILE A 122 -4.83 1.46 21.82
C ILE A 122 -3.75 1.89 20.83
N SER A 123 -2.57 1.25 20.87
CA SER A 123 -1.48 1.51 19.92
C SER A 123 -1.89 1.19 18.48
N VAL A 124 -2.59 0.06 18.26
CA VAL A 124 -3.12 -0.33 16.93
C VAL A 124 -4.14 0.68 16.42
N ILE A 125 -5.08 1.13 17.27
CA ILE A 125 -6.08 2.14 16.91
C ILE A 125 -5.41 3.45 16.48
N LYS A 126 -4.32 3.85 17.15
CA LYS A 126 -3.53 5.04 16.78
C LYS A 126 -2.85 4.94 15.41
N MET A 127 -2.81 3.75 14.79
CA MET A 127 -2.27 3.55 13.42
C MET A 127 -3.35 3.69 12.32
N ILE A 128 -4.64 3.70 12.66
CA ILE A 128 -5.74 3.87 11.69
C ILE A 128 -5.59 5.14 10.84
N PRO A 129 -5.25 6.32 11.39
CA PRO A 129 -5.03 7.52 10.57
C PRO A 129 -3.90 7.36 9.55
N MET A 130 -2.89 6.54 9.84
CA MET A 130 -1.79 6.27 8.90
C MET A 130 -2.22 5.35 7.76
N LEU A 131 -3.14 4.43 8.01
CA LEU A 131 -3.75 3.62 6.96
C LEU A 131 -4.61 4.48 6.02
N LEU A 132 -5.41 5.41 6.58
CA LEU A 132 -6.17 6.38 5.78
C LEU A 132 -5.26 7.25 4.89
N LEU A 133 -4.16 7.73 5.45
CA LEU A 133 -3.14 8.47 4.69
C LEU A 133 -2.55 7.60 3.56
N GLY A 134 -2.34 6.30 3.81
CA GLY A 134 -1.91 5.34 2.80
C GLY A 134 -2.92 5.13 1.67
N ILE A 135 -4.22 5.06 1.99
CA ILE A 135 -5.30 5.00 0.98
C ILE A 135 -5.30 6.27 0.13
N LEU A 136 -5.13 7.44 0.75
CA LEU A 136 -5.02 8.71 0.02
C LEU A 136 -3.81 8.72 -0.93
N PHE A 137 -2.66 8.23 -0.47
CA PHE A 137 -1.48 8.06 -1.33
C PHE A 137 -1.73 7.10 -2.48
N ALA A 138 -2.40 5.99 -2.24
CA ALA A 138 -2.75 5.03 -3.29
C ALA A 138 -3.71 5.67 -4.30
N ALA A 139 -4.75 6.37 -3.83
CA ALA A 139 -5.69 7.07 -4.70
C ALA A 139 -4.98 8.10 -5.58
N LEU A 140 -4.09 8.92 -5.01
CA LEU A 140 -3.28 9.89 -5.76
C LEU A 140 -2.31 9.21 -6.75
N LEU A 141 -1.69 8.10 -6.35
CA LEU A 141 -0.76 7.35 -7.19
C LEU A 141 -1.46 6.73 -8.40
N PHE A 142 -2.73 6.34 -8.29
CA PHE A 142 -3.50 5.72 -9.37
C PHE A 142 -4.57 6.65 -9.98
N ALA A 143 -4.63 7.92 -9.58
CA ALA A 143 -5.73 8.82 -9.91
C ALA A 143 -5.93 9.03 -11.43
N ASP A 144 -4.84 9.23 -12.17
CA ASP A 144 -4.85 9.32 -13.63
C ASP A 144 -5.49 8.08 -14.29
N ILE A 145 -5.17 6.91 -13.76
CA ILE A 145 -5.70 5.63 -14.25
C ILE A 145 -7.18 5.46 -13.84
N LEU A 146 -7.53 5.83 -12.60
CA LEU A 146 -8.89 5.75 -12.07
C LEU A 146 -9.85 6.69 -12.81
N ILE A 147 -9.42 7.91 -13.11
CA ILE A 147 -10.23 8.90 -13.83
C ILE A 147 -10.61 8.39 -15.21
N ILE A 148 -9.66 7.77 -15.94
CA ILE A 148 -9.92 7.17 -17.25
C ILE A 148 -10.89 5.99 -17.13
N LYS A 149 -10.67 5.10 -16.16
CA LYS A 149 -11.44 3.85 -16.04
C LYS A 149 -12.89 4.07 -15.60
N PHE A 150 -13.14 5.10 -14.79
CA PHE A 150 -14.46 5.42 -14.25
C PHE A 150 -15.11 6.64 -14.92
N ASN A 151 -14.52 7.18 -15.98
CA ASN A 151 -15.04 8.33 -16.73
C ASN A 151 -15.33 9.56 -15.83
N LEU A 152 -14.43 9.86 -14.88
CA LEU A 152 -14.61 10.91 -13.85
C LEU A 152 -14.13 12.30 -14.31
N TYR A 153 -14.14 12.56 -15.63
CA TYR A 153 -13.53 13.75 -16.22
C TYR A 153 -14.16 15.05 -15.71
N ASP A 154 -15.50 15.10 -15.61
CA ASP A 154 -16.23 16.29 -15.18
C ASP A 154 -16.03 16.63 -13.70
N LEU A 155 -15.63 15.66 -12.88
CA LEU A 155 -15.43 15.84 -11.44
C LEU A 155 -14.03 16.36 -11.07
N PHE A 156 -13.06 16.22 -11.98
CA PHE A 156 -11.64 16.51 -11.75
C PHE A 156 -10.97 17.31 -12.87
N ASP A 157 -11.70 18.17 -13.56
CA ASP A 157 -11.18 18.94 -14.70
C ASP A 157 -9.99 19.86 -14.33
N PHE A 158 -9.99 20.45 -13.12
CA PHE A 158 -8.86 21.26 -12.63
C PHE A 158 -7.57 20.46 -12.41
N MET A 159 -7.71 19.14 -12.22
CA MET A 159 -6.61 18.19 -12.01
C MET A 159 -6.01 17.71 -13.33
N TYR A 160 -6.62 18.07 -14.47
CA TYR A 160 -6.16 17.73 -15.80
C TYR A 160 -4.99 18.62 -16.27
N GLY A 161 -4.04 17.98 -16.96
CA GLY A 161 -2.86 18.61 -17.54
C GLY A 161 -1.52 18.06 -17.03
N THR A 162 -0.49 18.27 -17.84
CA THR A 162 0.88 17.84 -17.56
C THR A 162 1.77 19.04 -17.28
N ILE A 163 2.60 18.93 -16.24
CA ILE A 163 3.67 19.88 -15.95
C ILE A 163 4.98 19.21 -16.36
N LYS A 164 5.80 19.93 -17.12
CA LYS A 164 7.15 19.50 -17.48
C LYS A 164 8.13 20.18 -16.54
N ILE A 165 8.94 19.39 -15.86
CA ILE A 165 9.99 19.87 -14.97
C ILE A 165 11.32 19.39 -15.54
N SER A 166 12.25 20.32 -15.76
CA SER A 166 13.60 20.01 -16.18
C SER A 166 14.53 20.09 -14.97
N ILE A 167 15.18 18.98 -14.62
CA ILE A 167 16.15 18.90 -13.52
C ILE A 167 17.42 18.27 -14.10
N PHE A 168 18.56 18.95 -13.97
CA PHE A 168 19.87 18.47 -14.47
C PHE A 168 19.85 17.97 -15.93
N GLY A 169 19.11 18.66 -16.82
CA GLY A 169 19.01 18.32 -18.24
C GLY A 169 18.07 17.16 -18.58
N LEU A 170 17.44 16.52 -17.58
CA LEU A 170 16.40 15.51 -17.78
C LEU A 170 15.02 16.17 -17.72
N ASN A 171 14.23 15.98 -18.78
CA ASN A 171 12.86 16.48 -18.86
C ASN A 171 11.89 15.41 -18.35
N PHE A 172 11.29 15.68 -17.19
CA PHE A 172 10.24 14.86 -16.63
C PHE A 172 8.88 15.49 -16.89
N SER A 173 7.93 14.72 -17.41
CA SER A 173 6.54 15.14 -17.52
C SER A 173 5.73 14.44 -16.44
N PHE A 174 5.08 15.23 -15.59
CA PHE A 174 4.20 14.73 -14.53
C PHE A 174 2.79 15.23 -14.78
N SER A 175 1.76 14.42 -14.49
CA SER A 175 0.42 14.96 -14.35
C SER A 175 0.35 15.86 -13.13
N LYS A 176 -0.50 16.90 -13.16
CA LYS A 176 -0.71 17.77 -11.98
C LYS A 176 -1.09 16.98 -10.73
N ILE A 177 -1.83 15.89 -10.90
CA ILE A 177 -2.23 14.98 -9.82
C ILE A 177 -1.02 14.26 -9.21
N MET A 178 -0.08 13.81 -10.04
CA MET A 178 1.16 13.18 -9.57
C MET A 178 2.01 14.17 -8.78
N LEU A 179 1.98 15.46 -9.09
CA LEU A 179 2.62 16.48 -8.27
C LEU A 179 1.98 16.61 -6.89
N GLY A 180 0.67 16.38 -6.77
CA GLY A 180 -0.03 16.24 -5.49
C GLY A 180 0.48 15.05 -4.67
N TYR A 181 0.74 13.91 -5.30
CA TYR A 181 1.38 12.76 -4.64
C TYR A 181 2.79 13.12 -4.16
N ILE A 182 3.61 13.73 -5.03
CA ILE A 182 4.99 14.10 -4.72
C ILE A 182 5.04 15.11 -3.58
N SER A 183 4.21 16.16 -3.60
CA SER A 183 4.18 17.17 -2.54
C SER A 183 3.72 16.60 -1.20
N LEU A 184 2.66 15.78 -1.20
CA LEU A 184 2.17 15.11 0.01
C LEU A 184 3.21 14.12 0.56
N SER A 185 3.92 13.41 -0.32
CA SER A 185 4.99 12.47 0.07
C SER A 185 6.20 13.18 0.68
N ALA A 186 6.57 14.35 0.15
CA ALA A 186 7.62 15.19 0.71
C ALA A 186 7.21 15.72 2.10
N LEU A 187 5.99 16.24 2.23
CA LEU A 187 5.47 16.77 3.49
C LEU A 187 5.41 15.68 4.58
N THR A 188 4.88 14.51 4.23
CA THR A 188 4.79 13.37 5.17
C THR A 188 6.16 12.83 5.57
N SER A 189 7.11 12.76 4.63
CA SER A 189 8.50 12.37 4.92
C SER A 189 9.17 13.36 5.89
N LEU A 190 8.97 14.67 5.71
CA LEU A 190 9.47 15.71 6.61
C LEU A 190 8.87 15.59 8.02
N ILE A 191 7.54 15.42 8.11
CA ILE A 191 6.83 15.27 9.39
C ILE A 191 7.29 14.00 10.12
N LEU A 192 7.42 12.89 9.41
CA LEU A 192 7.87 11.62 9.97
C LEU A 192 9.33 11.71 10.44
N ALA A 193 10.21 12.32 9.65
CA ALA A 193 11.61 12.51 10.00
C ALA A 193 11.81 13.45 11.20
N PHE A 194 10.92 14.43 11.38
CA PHE A 194 10.97 15.37 12.51
C PHE A 194 10.46 14.74 13.80
N LYS A 195 9.30 14.06 13.74
CA LYS A 195 8.59 13.59 14.93
C LYS A 195 9.11 12.27 15.48
N TYR A 196 9.76 11.44 14.65
CA TYR A 196 10.11 10.08 15.02
C TYR A 196 11.59 9.77 14.76
N SER A 197 12.15 8.84 15.55
CA SER A 197 13.42 8.21 15.20
C SER A 197 13.31 7.52 13.84
N LEU A 198 14.43 7.40 13.10
CA LEU A 198 14.42 6.83 11.74
C LEU A 198 13.72 5.46 11.70
N LYS A 199 13.99 4.61 12.69
CA LYS A 199 13.34 3.30 12.86
C LYS A 199 11.81 3.40 13.00
N ASN A 200 11.32 4.29 13.86
CA ASN A 200 9.88 4.47 14.06
C ASN A 200 9.22 5.15 12.85
N ALA A 201 9.94 6.04 12.16
CA ALA A 201 9.50 6.66 10.92
C ALA A 201 9.35 5.61 9.80
N MET A 202 10.33 4.71 9.64
CA MET A 202 10.28 3.61 8.68
C MET A 202 9.14 2.64 8.97
N MET A 203 8.91 2.28 10.24
CA MET A 203 7.76 1.44 10.62
C MET A 203 6.43 2.07 10.19
N ARG A 204 6.26 3.37 10.47
CA ARG A 204 5.03 4.10 10.11
C ARG A 204 4.88 4.23 8.59
N GLN A 205 5.98 4.39 7.87
CA GLN A 205 5.98 4.39 6.41
C GLN A 205 5.57 3.03 5.83
N VAL A 206 6.02 1.92 6.40
CA VAL A 206 5.56 0.57 6.02
C VAL A 206 4.05 0.43 6.22
N VAL A 207 3.51 0.91 7.35
CA VAL A 207 2.06 0.88 7.59
C VAL A 207 1.29 1.71 6.56
N ILE A 208 1.80 2.89 6.19
CA ILE A 208 1.22 3.72 5.11
C ILE A 208 1.23 2.94 3.79
N PHE A 209 2.34 2.28 3.46
CA PHE A 209 2.46 1.55 2.20
C PHE A 209 1.67 0.26 2.13
N MET A 210 1.38 -0.41 3.25
CA MET A 210 0.49 -1.57 3.27
C MET A 210 -0.92 -1.24 2.73
N ALA A 211 -1.36 0.02 2.82
CA ALA A 211 -2.63 0.43 2.25
C ALA A 211 -2.63 0.41 0.71
N ILE A 212 -1.46 0.57 0.05
CA ILE A 212 -1.37 0.60 -1.42
C ILE A 212 -1.87 -0.71 -2.06
N PRO A 213 -1.34 -1.90 -1.72
CA PRO A 213 -1.83 -3.16 -2.28
C PRO A 213 -3.29 -3.44 -1.89
N ILE A 214 -3.72 -3.05 -0.69
CA ILE A 214 -5.13 -3.19 -0.26
C ILE A 214 -6.04 -2.35 -1.16
N THR A 215 -5.68 -1.09 -1.41
CA THR A 215 -6.47 -0.17 -2.23
C THR A 215 -6.48 -0.63 -3.69
N ALA A 216 -5.35 -1.11 -4.21
CA ALA A 216 -5.27 -1.68 -5.55
C ALA A 216 -6.18 -2.91 -5.71
N LEU A 217 -6.22 -3.78 -4.70
CA LEU A 217 -7.10 -4.95 -4.67
C LEU A 217 -8.58 -4.55 -4.62
N ILE A 218 -8.94 -3.54 -3.82
CA ILE A 218 -10.30 -2.98 -3.78
C ILE A 218 -10.71 -2.42 -5.14
N VAL A 219 -9.84 -1.63 -5.79
CA VAL A 219 -10.08 -1.06 -7.12
C VAL A 219 -10.26 -2.17 -8.16
N TRP A 220 -9.44 -3.21 -8.10
CA TRP A 220 -9.55 -4.36 -8.98
C TRP A 220 -10.88 -5.09 -8.79
N LEU A 221 -11.27 -5.38 -7.55
CA LEU A 221 -12.56 -5.98 -7.21
C LEU A 221 -13.73 -5.12 -7.69
N ALA A 222 -13.70 -3.81 -7.43
CA ALA A 222 -14.73 -2.89 -7.88
C ALA A 222 -14.85 -2.88 -9.41
N HIS A 223 -13.72 -2.89 -10.13
CA HIS A 223 -13.73 -3.01 -11.58
C HIS A 223 -14.32 -4.33 -12.06
N THR A 224 -13.98 -5.46 -11.45
CA THR A 224 -14.55 -6.77 -11.83
C THR A 224 -16.04 -6.86 -11.56
N LEU A 225 -16.53 -6.27 -10.46
CA LEU A 225 -17.95 -6.24 -10.13
C LEU A 225 -18.73 -5.35 -11.08
N ILE A 226 -18.18 -4.19 -11.42
CA ILE A 226 -18.77 -3.27 -12.39
C ILE A 226 -18.76 -3.89 -13.79
N SER A 227 -17.63 -4.45 -14.24
CA SER A 227 -17.56 -5.13 -15.53
C SER A 227 -18.55 -6.30 -15.61
N ASN A 228 -18.71 -7.07 -14.52
CA ASN A 228 -19.65 -8.19 -14.47
C ASN A 228 -21.12 -7.75 -14.33
N ALA A 229 -21.39 -6.60 -13.71
CA ALA A 229 -22.73 -6.02 -13.66
C ALA A 229 -23.16 -5.41 -15.01
N PHE A 230 -22.19 -4.95 -15.80
CA PHE A 230 -22.38 -4.47 -17.18
C PHE A 230 -22.16 -5.56 -18.25
N TYR A 231 -21.78 -6.78 -17.85
CA TYR A 231 -22.09 -7.97 -18.64
C TYR A 231 -23.61 -8.15 -18.60
N GLN A 232 -24.30 -7.36 -19.42
CA GLN A 232 -25.52 -7.86 -20.04
C GLN A 232 -25.19 -9.25 -20.59
N PRO A 233 -26.09 -10.23 -20.48
CA PRO A 233 -25.94 -11.51 -21.16
C PRO A 233 -26.15 -11.30 -22.67
N SER A 234 -25.37 -10.44 -23.32
CA SER A 234 -25.30 -10.29 -24.77
C SER A 234 -24.38 -11.36 -25.39
N GLU A 235 -23.55 -12.03 -24.58
CA GLU A 235 -22.75 -13.19 -24.99
C GLU A 235 -23.33 -14.54 -24.55
N VAL A 236 -24.51 -14.57 -23.90
CA VAL A 236 -25.35 -15.78 -23.96
C VAL A 236 -25.94 -15.80 -25.35
N GLN A 237 -25.15 -16.25 -26.32
CA GLN A 237 -25.63 -16.67 -27.63
C GLN A 237 -26.57 -15.63 -28.28
N GLN A 238 -26.02 -14.50 -28.72
CA GLN A 238 -26.49 -13.93 -29.99
C GLN A 238 -26.14 -14.93 -31.11
N VAL A 239 -26.89 -16.01 -31.10
CA VAL A 239 -27.12 -16.86 -32.24
C VAL A 239 -27.91 -15.96 -33.16
N ASP A 240 -27.30 -15.54 -34.27
CA ASP A 240 -28.01 -14.88 -35.34
C ASP A 240 -29.22 -15.76 -35.70
N MET A 241 -30.40 -15.32 -35.29
CA MET A 241 -31.66 -15.95 -35.62
C MET A 241 -32.11 -15.32 -36.93
N HIS A 242 -31.96 -16.04 -38.03
CA HIS A 242 -32.44 -15.61 -39.33
C HIS A 242 -33.46 -16.63 -39.83
N LYS A 243 -34.72 -16.21 -40.03
CA LYS A 243 -35.81 -17.04 -40.58
C LYS A 243 -36.06 -18.37 -39.84
N GLY A 244 -35.91 -18.41 -38.51
CA GLY A 244 -36.16 -19.62 -37.71
C GLY A 244 -34.99 -20.61 -37.68
N GLU A 245 -33.84 -20.22 -38.23
CA GLU A 245 -32.58 -20.94 -38.15
C GLU A 245 -31.63 -20.27 -37.15
N ILE A 246 -30.81 -21.09 -36.49
CA ILE A 246 -29.78 -20.68 -35.54
C ILE A 246 -28.39 -20.95 -36.13
N PHE A 247 -27.53 -19.92 -36.22
CA PHE A 247 -26.15 -20.12 -36.66
C PHE A 247 -25.28 -20.69 -35.53
N ILE A 248 -24.69 -21.85 -35.75
CA ILE A 248 -23.75 -22.49 -34.84
C ILE A 248 -22.34 -22.18 -35.33
N LYS A 249 -21.58 -21.42 -34.53
CA LYS A 249 -20.17 -21.09 -34.82
C LYS A 249 -19.32 -22.36 -34.84
N SER A 250 -18.23 -22.34 -35.59
CA SER A 250 -17.28 -23.45 -35.64
C SER A 250 -16.69 -23.75 -34.27
N TYR A 251 -16.61 -25.03 -33.89
CA TYR A 251 -16.03 -25.44 -32.61
C TYR A 251 -15.23 -26.74 -32.77
N PRO A 252 -14.16 -26.91 -31.99
CA PRO A 252 -13.43 -28.17 -31.90
C PRO A 252 -14.23 -29.19 -31.05
N ARG A 253 -14.38 -30.41 -31.54
CA ARG A 253 -14.89 -31.53 -30.74
C ARG A 253 -13.80 -32.08 -29.82
N SER A 254 -14.20 -32.82 -28.79
CA SER A 254 -13.30 -33.47 -27.83
C SER A 254 -12.30 -34.45 -28.45
N ASN A 255 -12.55 -34.90 -29.68
CA ASN A 255 -11.65 -35.74 -30.47
C ASN A 255 -10.71 -34.95 -31.42
N GLY A 256 -10.63 -33.62 -31.26
CA GLY A 256 -9.75 -32.75 -32.05
C GLY A 256 -10.27 -32.38 -33.45
N THR A 257 -11.43 -32.90 -33.86
CA THR A 257 -12.02 -32.53 -35.16
C THR A 257 -12.70 -31.16 -35.09
N ILE A 258 -12.40 -30.28 -36.05
CA ILE A 258 -13.00 -28.95 -36.14
C ILE A 258 -14.31 -29.06 -36.92
N VAL A 259 -15.42 -28.73 -36.28
CA VAL A 259 -16.72 -28.63 -36.95
C VAL A 259 -16.84 -27.23 -37.55
N SER A 260 -17.01 -27.14 -38.87
CA SER A 260 -17.29 -25.88 -39.55
C SER A 260 -18.65 -25.32 -39.13
N GLY A 261 -18.76 -23.99 -39.04
CA GLY A 261 -20.03 -23.37 -38.65
C GLY A 261 -21.15 -23.69 -39.64
N TYR A 262 -22.37 -23.87 -39.13
CA TYR A 262 -23.54 -24.24 -39.93
C TYR A 262 -24.83 -23.65 -39.35
N TRP A 263 -25.83 -23.47 -40.21
CA TRP A 263 -27.18 -23.07 -39.81
C TRP A 263 -28.01 -24.29 -39.41
N ARG A 264 -28.71 -24.21 -38.27
CA ARG A 264 -29.56 -25.29 -37.76
C ARG A 264 -31.00 -24.80 -37.63
N HIS A 265 -31.94 -25.49 -38.27
CA HIS A 265 -33.37 -25.24 -38.08
C HIS A 265 -33.81 -25.56 -36.65
N LEU A 266 -34.63 -24.69 -36.07
CA LEU A 266 -35.33 -24.97 -34.83
C LEU A 266 -36.55 -25.87 -35.11
N PRO A 267 -36.86 -26.82 -34.23
CA PRO A 267 -38.06 -27.64 -34.38
C PRO A 267 -39.31 -26.75 -34.32
N HIS A 268 -40.18 -26.83 -35.33
CA HIS A 268 -41.49 -26.19 -35.29
C HIS A 268 -42.32 -26.77 -34.13
N LYS A 269 -42.89 -25.89 -33.31
CA LYS A 269 -43.96 -26.24 -32.36
C LYS A 269 -45.29 -26.34 -33.10
#